data_AF-A0A527G1B5-F1
#
_entry.id   AF-A0A527G1B5-F1
#
_cell.length_a   1.000
_cell.length_b   1.000
_cell.length_c   1.000
_cell.angle_alpha   90.00
_cell.angle_beta   90.00
_cell.angle_gamma   90.00
#
_symmetry.space_group_name_H-M   'P 1'
#
loop_
_entity.id
_entity.type
_entity.pdbx_description
1 polymer ?
#
loop_
_entity_poly.entity_id
_entity_poly.type
_entity_poly.pdbx_seq_one_letter_code
_entity_poly.pdbx_strand_id
1 'polypeptide(L)'
;ESLEGGFEAWRDAGGLLVRTAKLPPRNEKGATVWVTRSRPKVDRIACPWLIRRFLDPDAVFLFVEPAEVLAVADRFQAVPFDIDNVFWSHRGERCTFDTMI
;
A
#
# COMPACT_ATOMS: atom_id res chain seq x y z
N GLU A 1 7.29 -17.88 -22.49
CA GLU A 1 6.40 -16.84 -23.07
C GLU A 1 6.81 -15.51 -22.47
N SER A 2 6.96 -14.46 -23.28
CA SER A 2 7.35 -13.10 -22.84
C SER A 2 6.28 -12.12 -23.27
N LEU A 3 6.07 -11.05 -22.49
CA LEU A 3 5.11 -10.01 -22.81
C LEU A 3 5.58 -9.20 -24.03
N GLU A 4 4.81 -9.25 -25.11
CA GLU A 4 5.10 -8.50 -26.34
C GLU A 4 5.11 -6.99 -26.06
N GLY A 5 6.17 -6.29 -26.50
CA GLY A 5 6.37 -4.87 -26.23
C GLY A 5 6.70 -4.52 -24.76
N GLY A 6 6.76 -5.51 -23.88
CA GLY A 6 7.19 -5.36 -22.48
C GLY A 6 6.33 -4.40 -21.66
N PHE A 7 6.97 -3.74 -20.69
CA PHE A 7 6.30 -2.83 -19.76
C PHE A 7 5.69 -1.60 -20.44
N GLU A 8 6.36 -1.05 -21.45
CA GLU A 8 5.91 0.17 -22.13
C GLU A 8 4.62 -0.08 -22.90
N ALA A 9 4.55 -1.18 -23.67
CA ALA A 9 3.33 -1.54 -24.38
C ALA A 9 2.17 -1.84 -23.41
N TRP A 10 2.43 -2.49 -22.28
CA TRP A 10 1.41 -2.73 -21.24
C TRP A 10 0.86 -1.44 -20.65
N ARG A 11 1.75 -0.50 -20.30
CA ARG A 11 1.38 0.82 -19.80
C ARG A 11 0.55 1.58 -20.83
N ASP A 12 1.01 1.62 -22.08
CA ASP A 12 0.39 2.41 -23.14
C ASP A 12 -0.97 1.83 -23.57
N ALA A 13 -1.16 0.52 -23.39
CA ALA A 13 -2.45 -0.15 -23.54
C ALA A 13 -3.42 0.06 -22.34
N GLY A 14 -3.02 0.80 -21.31
CA GLY A 14 -3.84 1.06 -20.13
C GLY A 14 -3.95 -0.12 -19.17
N GLY A 15 -2.96 -1.03 -19.18
CA GLY A 15 -2.88 -2.13 -18.23
C GLY A 15 -2.75 -1.65 -16.79
N LEU A 16 -3.14 -2.50 -15.83
CA LEU A 16 -3.03 -2.18 -14.40
C LEU A 16 -1.57 -1.98 -14.00
N LEU A 17 -1.31 -0.92 -13.23
CA LEU A 17 0.01 -0.55 -12.75
C LEU A 17 -0.08 -0.10 -11.30
N VAL A 18 0.87 -0.55 -10.48
CA VAL A 18 0.92 -0.10 -9.09
C VAL A 18 1.51 1.31 -9.00
N ARG A 19 0.89 2.16 -8.18
CA ARG A 19 1.33 3.55 -7.96
C ARG A 19 2.54 3.62 -7.03
N THR A 20 3.74 3.47 -7.58
CA THR A 20 4.99 3.43 -6.82
C THR A 20 5.46 4.79 -6.27
N ALA A 21 5.03 5.91 -6.87
CA ALA A 21 5.48 7.26 -6.52
C ALA A 21 5.12 7.72 -5.09
N LYS A 22 4.27 6.96 -4.38
CA LYS A 22 3.76 7.29 -3.04
C LYS A 22 4.05 6.18 -2.02
N LEU A 23 4.98 5.28 -2.35
CA LEU A 23 5.44 4.26 -1.41
C LEU A 23 6.32 4.90 -0.32
N PRO A 24 6.25 4.38 0.91
CA PRO A 24 7.19 4.76 1.97
C PRO A 24 8.65 4.46 1.54
N PRO A 25 9.63 5.20 2.08
CA PRO A 25 11.02 4.80 2.01
C PRO A 25 11.21 3.43 2.69
N ARG A 26 12.24 2.70 2.26
CA ARG A 26 12.66 1.46 2.91
C ARG A 26 13.43 1.81 4.20
N ASN A 27 13.21 1.05 5.26
CA ASN A 27 13.94 1.17 6.53
C ASN A 27 15.36 0.56 6.42
N GLU A 28 16.10 0.55 7.53
CA GLU A 28 17.47 0.00 7.60
C GLU A 28 17.58 -1.48 7.19
N LYS A 29 16.48 -2.24 7.30
CA LYS A 29 16.38 -3.65 6.88
C LYS A 29 15.93 -3.80 5.43
N GLY A 30 15.79 -2.69 4.70
CA GLY A 30 15.31 -2.68 3.32
C GLY A 30 13.79 -2.85 3.19
N ALA A 31 13.00 -2.79 4.27
CA ALA A 31 11.56 -3.02 4.24
C ALA A 31 10.74 -1.73 4.34
N THR A 32 9.64 -1.67 3.61
CA THR A 32 8.59 -0.65 3.77
C THR A 32 7.77 -0.92 5.03
N VAL A 33 7.37 0.14 5.73
CA VAL A 33 6.56 0.03 6.95
C VAL A 33 5.22 0.71 6.74
N TRP A 34 4.15 0.00 7.10
CA TRP A 34 2.77 0.41 6.90
C TRP A 34 2.00 0.29 8.20
N VAL A 35 1.01 1.15 8.42
CA VAL A 35 0.19 1.09 9.63
C VAL A 35 -1.29 1.27 9.30
N THR A 36 -2.14 0.50 9.97
CA THR A 36 -3.60 0.67 9.91
C THR A 36 -4.24 0.26 11.25
N ARG A 37 -5.57 0.34 11.31
CA ARG A 37 -6.35 0.00 12.50
C ARG A 37 -6.36 -1.51 12.75
N SER A 38 -6.33 -1.89 14.03
CA SER A 38 -6.53 -3.25 14.52
C SER A 38 -7.92 -3.79 14.11
N ARG A 39 -8.09 -5.12 14.19
CA ARG A 39 -9.30 -5.85 13.74
C ARG A 39 -9.59 -5.62 12.25
N PRO A 40 -8.68 -6.05 11.36
CA PRO A 40 -8.77 -5.72 9.93
C PRO A 40 -10.00 -6.35 9.27
N LYS A 41 -10.69 -5.53 8.46
CA LYS A 41 -11.68 -5.99 7.47
C LYS A 41 -10.95 -6.42 6.19
N VAL A 42 -11.68 -6.97 5.22
CA VAL A 42 -11.14 -7.50 3.94
C VAL A 42 -10.11 -6.55 3.31
N ASP A 43 -10.43 -5.26 3.19
CA ASP A 43 -9.57 -4.26 2.54
C ASP A 43 -8.22 -4.08 3.26
N ARG A 44 -8.21 -4.18 4.60
CA ARG A 44 -7.00 -4.11 5.45
C ARG A 44 -6.15 -5.39 5.40
N ILE A 45 -6.59 -6.41 4.67
CA ILE A 45 -5.84 -7.64 4.39
C ILE A 45 -5.43 -7.70 2.91
N ALA A 46 -6.30 -7.24 2.01
CA ALA A 46 -6.03 -7.18 0.58
C ALA A 46 -4.87 -6.24 0.23
N CYS A 47 -4.81 -5.05 0.85
CA CYS A 47 -3.71 -4.11 0.61
C CYS A 47 -2.34 -4.70 1.04
N PRO A 48 -2.18 -5.29 2.25
CA PRO A 48 -0.96 -6.01 2.60
C PRO A 48 -0.55 -7.12 1.64
N TRP A 49 -1.53 -7.89 1.11
CA TRP A 49 -1.24 -8.92 0.11
C TRP A 49 -0.68 -8.31 -1.19
N LEU A 50 -1.31 -7.26 -1.72
CA LEU A 50 -0.85 -6.57 -2.93
C LEU A 50 0.59 -6.05 -2.75
N ILE A 51 0.83 -5.37 -1.63
CA ILE A 51 2.14 -4.80 -1.30
C ILE A 51 3.19 -5.92 -1.23
N ARG A 52 2.95 -6.99 -0.45
CA ARG A 52 3.92 -8.09 -0.34
C ARG A 52 4.14 -8.85 -1.65
N ARG A 53 3.11 -8.94 -2.48
CA ARG A 53 3.19 -9.71 -3.72
C ARG A 53 3.91 -8.97 -4.84
N PHE A 54 3.72 -7.65 -4.93
CA PHE A 54 4.13 -6.88 -6.12
C PHE A 54 5.08 -5.72 -5.83
N LEU A 55 5.23 -5.27 -4.58
CA LEU A 55 6.02 -4.07 -4.26
C LEU A 55 7.19 -4.37 -3.35
N ASP A 56 6.93 -5.07 -2.25
CA ASP A 56 7.92 -5.30 -1.21
C ASP A 56 7.61 -6.57 -0.42
N PRO A 57 8.27 -7.71 -0.72
CA PRO A 57 8.03 -8.98 -0.04
C PRO A 57 8.32 -8.89 1.47
N ASP A 58 9.20 -7.99 1.88
CA ASP A 58 9.63 -7.83 3.28
C ASP A 58 8.83 -6.77 4.03
N ALA A 59 7.76 -6.22 3.43
CA ALA A 59 6.94 -5.17 4.03
C ALA A 59 6.44 -5.55 5.43
N VAL A 60 6.49 -4.58 6.34
CA VAL A 60 6.03 -4.70 7.73
C VAL A 60 4.72 -3.94 7.90
N PHE A 61 3.76 -4.57 8.58
CA PHE A 61 2.43 -4.00 8.83
C PHE A 61 2.17 -3.92 10.33
N LEU A 62 1.88 -2.72 10.80
CA LEU A 62 1.49 -2.43 12.17
C LEU A 62 -0.03 -2.30 12.23
N PHE A 63 -0.66 -3.09 13.12
CA PHE A 63 -2.09 -3.04 13.39
C PHE A 63 -2.28 -2.51 14.80
N VAL A 64 -2.77 -1.29 14.93
CA VAL A 64 -2.82 -0.54 16.20
C VAL A 64 -4.21 -0.02 16.49
N GLU A 65 -4.49 0.45 17.71
CA GLU A 65 -5.81 1.02 17.98
C GLU A 65 -6.08 2.24 17.09
N PRO A 66 -7.35 2.51 16.72
CA PRO A 66 -7.68 3.57 15.76
C PRO A 66 -7.11 4.95 16.10
N ALA A 67 -7.07 5.28 17.40
CA ALA A 67 -6.54 6.56 17.88
C ALA A 67 -5.00 6.66 17.77
N GLU A 68 -4.29 5.54 17.62
CA GLU A 68 -2.84 5.48 17.65
C GLU A 68 -2.20 5.50 16.26
N VAL A 69 -2.99 5.28 15.19
CA VAL A 69 -2.46 5.09 13.82
C VAL A 69 -1.52 6.20 13.40
N LEU A 70 -1.89 7.47 13.61
CA LEU A 70 -1.07 8.61 13.20
C LEU A 70 0.19 8.79 14.07
N ALA A 71 0.08 8.55 15.38
CA ALA A 71 1.22 8.62 16.28
C ALA A 71 2.25 7.51 15.98
N VAL A 72 1.76 6.32 15.64
CA VAL A 72 2.60 5.17 15.22
C VAL A 72 3.20 5.42 13.84
N ALA A 73 2.44 5.99 12.90
CA ALA A 73 2.95 6.40 11.59
C ALA A 73 4.17 7.32 11.73
N ASP A 74 4.04 8.38 12.53
CA ASP A 74 5.14 9.31 12.79
C ASP A 74 6.34 8.63 13.47
N ARG A 75 6.09 7.91 14.57
CA ARG A 75 7.15 7.25 15.36
C ARG A 75 7.96 6.23 14.57
N PHE A 76 7.32 5.46 13.69
CA PHE A 76 7.96 4.38 12.95
C PHE A 76 8.25 4.74 11.50
N GLN A 77 8.02 6.00 11.09
CA GLN A 77 8.09 6.44 9.70
C GLN A 77 7.27 5.51 8.77
N ALA A 78 6.14 5.04 9.29
CA ALA A 78 5.24 4.13 8.61
C ALA A 78 4.18 4.91 7.83
N VAL A 79 3.78 4.39 6.67
CA VAL A 79 2.72 5.01 5.88
C VAL A 79 1.34 4.50 6.34
N PRO A 80 0.43 5.38 6.77
CA PRO A 80 -0.91 4.98 7.13
C PRO A 80 -1.74 4.66 5.89
N PHE A 81 -2.55 3.61 5.98
CA PHE A 81 -3.46 3.21 4.90
C PHE A 81 -4.81 2.72 5.42
N ASP A 82 -5.82 2.80 4.56
CA ASP A 82 -7.18 2.36 4.81
C ASP A 82 -7.79 2.97 6.09
N ILE A 83 -7.56 4.28 6.27
CA ILE A 83 -8.17 5.11 7.31
C ILE A 83 -8.60 6.45 6.71
N ASP A 84 -9.43 7.19 7.44
CA ASP A 84 -9.89 8.50 6.97
C ASP A 84 -8.74 9.52 6.99
N ASN A 85 -8.79 10.50 6.09
CA ASN A 85 -7.88 11.65 6.02
C ASN A 85 -6.40 11.32 5.77
N VAL A 86 -6.08 10.16 5.20
CA VAL A 86 -4.72 9.82 4.73
C VAL A 86 -4.70 9.59 3.23
N PHE A 87 -3.50 9.64 2.62
CA PHE A 87 -3.36 9.51 1.17
C PHE A 87 -3.88 8.17 0.64
N TRP A 88 -3.48 7.06 1.28
CA TRP A 88 -3.95 5.72 0.95
C TRP A 88 -5.26 5.44 1.68
N SER A 89 -6.34 5.96 1.11
CA SER A 89 -7.70 5.80 1.62
C SER A 89 -8.65 5.56 0.46
N HIS A 90 -9.93 5.36 0.79
CA HIS A 90 -10.99 5.28 -0.20
C HIS A 90 -11.10 6.60 -0.97
N ARG A 91 -11.42 6.52 -2.27
CA ARG A 91 -11.57 7.68 -3.15
C ARG A 91 -12.79 7.53 -4.05
N GLY A 92 -13.88 8.20 -3.68
CA GLY A 92 -15.17 7.99 -4.33
C GLY A 92 -15.60 6.53 -4.14
N GLU A 93 -15.88 5.85 -5.24
CA GLU A 93 -16.28 4.43 -5.24
C GLU A 93 -15.10 3.45 -5.09
N ARG A 94 -13.86 3.94 -5.18
CA ARG A 94 -12.65 3.10 -5.12
C ARG A 94 -12.22 2.85 -3.69
N CYS A 95 -11.96 1.59 -3.35
CA CYS A 95 -11.37 1.23 -2.08
C CYS A 95 -9.86 1.57 -2.04
N THR A 96 -9.22 1.37 -0.89
CA THR A 96 -7.78 1.60 -0.75
C THR A 96 -6.96 0.72 -1.69
N PHE A 97 -7.39 -0.53 -1.92
CA PHE A 97 -6.74 -1.44 -2.87
C PHE A 97 -6.78 -0.89 -4.30
N ASP A 98 -7.96 -0.45 -4.76
CA ASP A 98 -8.15 0.15 -6.08
C ASP A 98 -7.36 1.46 -6.25
N THR A 99 -7.09 2.15 -5.14
CA THR A 99 -6.29 3.38 -5.15
C THR A 99 -4.80 3.08 -5.33
N MET A 100 -4.33 1.90 -4.94
CA MET A 100 -2.94 1.46 -5.13
C MET A 100 -2.63 1.07 -6.58
N ILE A 101 -3.65 0.76 -7.38
CA ILE A 101 -3.53 0.36 -8.80
C ILE A 101 -4.11 1.40 -9.79
#